data_AF-A0A8J7SGB2-F1
#
_entry.id   AF-A0A8J7SGB2-F1
#
_cell.length_a   1.000
_cell.length_b   1.000
_cell.length_c   1.000
_cell.angle_alpha   90.00
_cell.angle_beta   90.00
_cell.angle_gamma   90.00
#
_symmetry.space_group_name_H-M   'P 1'
#
loop_
_entity.id
_entity.type
_entity.pdbx_description
1 polymer ?
#
loop_
_entity_poly.entity_id
_entity_poly.type
_entity_poly.pdbx_seq_one_letter_code
_entity_poly.pdbx_strand_id
1 'polypeptide(L)'
;MSGKSQLIDNDLIRVSSYGVSFYVLKGDHQLYLIDSGFIGGVKALRMALKNHGWGDLPLAGILLTHGHLDHILNVVEVAAAYGAWVAAPRLDLPNYRGEGSYGGWAKITGWLEATGMKLFGFSGFEPDRLLDDGDQIDVWGGLSVVHFPGHTAGHCGYYCHARQCLFSGDLFASFAGGFSHLPPAIFNQNTALARKSIHTALELDIQAIYPHHCDTTDGETHLARLVQLSMLPNK
;
A
#
# COMPACT_ATOMS: atom_id res chain seq x y z
N MET A 1 -5.73 15.21 19.73
CA MET A 1 -5.56 15.38 18.27
C MET A 1 -5.00 14.10 17.64
N SER A 2 -5.63 12.94 17.84
CA SER A 2 -5.05 11.61 17.56
C SER A 2 -5.51 10.95 16.25
N GLY A 3 -6.08 11.70 15.29
CA GLY A 3 -6.89 11.10 14.23
C GLY A 3 -6.20 10.72 12.92
N LYS A 4 -4.87 10.79 12.80
CA LYS A 4 -4.17 10.56 11.51
C LYS A 4 -2.99 9.60 11.55
N SER A 5 -2.59 9.14 12.73
CA SER A 5 -1.55 8.12 12.86
C SER A 5 -1.75 7.29 14.12
N GLN A 6 -1.30 6.04 14.08
CA GLN A 6 -1.37 5.09 15.17
C GLN A 6 -0.07 4.30 15.23
N LEU A 7 0.53 4.22 16.40
CA LEU A 7 1.62 3.29 16.68
C LEU A 7 1.01 1.89 16.78
N ILE A 8 1.36 1.00 15.85
CA ILE A 8 0.94 -0.41 15.85
C ILE A 8 1.89 -1.23 16.71
N ASP A 9 3.18 -0.95 16.59
CA ASP A 9 4.27 -1.54 17.38
C ASP A 9 5.37 -0.49 17.58
N ASN A 10 6.39 -0.79 18.41
CA ASN A 10 7.50 0.10 18.75
C ASN A 10 8.29 0.62 17.52
N ASP A 11 8.14 -0.04 16.38
CA ASP A 11 8.82 0.26 15.12
C ASP A 11 7.89 0.22 13.90
N LEU A 12 6.57 0.30 14.12
CA LEU A 12 5.56 0.37 13.06
C LEU A 12 4.50 1.43 13.36
N ILE A 13 4.35 2.41 12.46
CA ILE A 13 3.27 3.39 12.48
C ILE A 13 2.38 3.21 11.26
N ARG A 14 1.07 3.18 11.47
CA ARG A 14 0.09 3.45 10.42
C ARG A 14 -0.21 4.93 10.38
N VAL A 15 -0.15 5.52 9.19
CA VAL A 15 -0.56 6.90 8.91
C VAL A 15 -1.78 6.84 8.00
N SER A 16 -2.71 7.78 8.16
CA SER A 16 -3.94 7.85 7.35
C SER A 16 -4.10 9.22 6.70
N SER A 17 -4.38 9.23 5.40
CA SER A 17 -4.73 10.40 4.60
C SER A 17 -5.87 10.07 3.63
N TYR A 18 -6.97 10.81 3.76
CA TYR A 18 -8.11 10.78 2.84
C TYR A 18 -8.61 9.36 2.48
N GLY A 19 -8.86 8.52 3.47
CA GLY A 19 -9.42 7.17 3.25
C GLY A 19 -8.40 6.10 2.87
N VAL A 20 -7.11 6.46 2.75
CA VAL A 20 -5.98 5.56 2.56
C VAL A 20 -5.07 5.59 3.78
N SER A 21 -4.51 4.44 4.09
CA SER A 21 -3.45 4.23 5.04
C SER A 21 -2.16 3.84 4.35
N PHE A 22 -1.05 4.32 4.89
CA PHE A 22 0.31 3.97 4.47
C PHE A 22 1.16 3.80 5.73
N TYR A 23 2.29 3.11 5.62
CA TYR A 23 3.01 2.61 6.79
C TYR A 23 4.41 3.18 6.88
N VAL A 24 4.84 3.50 8.10
CA VAL A 24 6.22 3.86 8.41
C VAL A 24 6.85 2.71 9.18
N LEU A 25 7.89 2.13 8.59
CA LEU A 25 8.71 1.09 9.20
C LEU A 25 9.97 1.72 9.78
N LYS A 26 10.28 1.44 11.03
CA LYS A 26 11.52 1.91 11.66
C LYS A 26 12.55 0.78 11.71
N GLY A 27 13.63 0.93 10.96
CA GLY A 27 14.85 0.15 11.17
C GLY A 27 15.71 0.74 12.28
N ASP A 28 16.92 0.23 12.45
CA ASP A 28 17.81 0.64 13.55
C ASP A 28 18.15 2.13 13.53
N HIS A 29 18.39 2.69 12.34
CA HIS A 29 18.88 4.06 12.16
C HIS A 29 18.14 4.87 11.09
N GLN A 30 17.12 4.29 10.46
CA GLN A 30 16.40 4.92 9.36
C GLN A 30 14.97 4.41 9.25
N LEU A 31 14.16 5.19 8.56
CA LEU A 31 12.77 4.91 8.28
C LEU A 31 12.59 4.43 6.85
N TYR A 32 11.51 3.70 6.62
CA TYR A 32 11.02 3.34 5.30
C TYR A 32 9.52 3.55 5.25
N LEU A 33 8.99 3.83 4.06
CA LEU A 33 7.56 3.87 3.81
C LEU A 33 7.10 2.66 3.02
N ILE A 34 5.90 2.19 3.31
CA ILE A 34 5.09 1.42 2.37
C ILE A 34 3.96 2.36 1.92
N ASP A 35 3.98 2.71 0.65
CA ASP A 35 3.18 3.76 -0.01
C ASP A 35 3.36 5.17 0.57
N SER A 36 2.80 6.17 -0.11
CA SER A 36 2.90 7.60 0.25
C SER A 36 1.56 8.24 0.62
N GLY A 37 0.48 7.45 0.53
CA GLY A 37 -0.90 7.86 0.77
C GLY A 37 -1.39 8.93 -0.20
N PHE A 38 -2.57 9.48 0.11
CA PHE A 38 -3.27 10.41 -0.77
C PHE A 38 -3.27 11.86 -0.24
N ILE A 39 -4.35 12.61 -0.47
CA ILE A 39 -4.44 14.05 -0.17
C ILE A 39 -4.07 14.37 1.29
N GLY A 40 -3.05 15.21 1.45
CA GLY A 40 -2.52 15.61 2.76
C GLY A 40 -1.59 14.58 3.41
N GLY A 41 -1.17 13.54 2.67
CA GLY A 41 -0.25 12.49 3.12
C GLY A 41 1.06 13.03 3.65
N VAL A 42 1.72 13.97 2.97
CA VAL A 42 2.98 14.58 3.44
C VAL A 42 2.82 15.25 4.80
N LYS A 43 1.73 16.00 5.00
CA LYS A 43 1.44 16.64 6.29
C LYS A 43 1.16 15.58 7.37
N ALA A 44 0.42 14.53 7.04
CA ALA A 44 0.12 13.44 7.97
C ALA A 44 1.39 12.69 8.38
N LEU A 45 2.29 12.39 7.44
CA LEU A 45 3.59 11.78 7.68
C LEU A 45 4.42 12.64 8.63
N ARG A 46 4.65 13.93 8.32
CA ARG A 46 5.43 14.84 9.17
C ARG A 46 4.89 14.91 10.59
N MET A 47 3.56 14.97 10.75
CA MET A 47 2.92 14.96 12.07
C MET A 47 3.13 13.63 12.80
N ALA A 48 2.98 12.49 12.10
CA ALA A 48 3.20 11.17 12.67
C ALA A 48 4.63 11.00 13.18
N LEU A 49 5.63 11.31 12.35
CA LEU A 49 7.04 11.22 12.73
C LEU A 49 7.35 12.10 13.95
N LYS A 50 6.86 13.34 13.98
CA LYS A 50 7.02 14.22 15.13
C LYS A 50 6.37 13.67 16.40
N ASN A 51 5.12 13.22 16.31
CA ASN A 51 4.34 12.77 17.47
C ASN A 51 4.90 11.49 18.10
N HIS A 52 5.55 10.63 17.30
CA HIS A 52 6.14 9.38 17.75
C HIS A 52 7.65 9.47 18.00
N GLY A 53 8.24 10.67 17.92
CA GLY A 53 9.66 10.90 18.21
C GLY A 53 10.62 10.34 17.14
N TRP A 54 10.15 10.19 15.91
CA TRP A 54 10.93 9.69 14.76
C TRP A 54 11.28 10.79 13.76
N GLY A 55 11.01 12.06 14.09
CA GLY A 55 11.20 13.21 13.21
C GLY A 55 12.65 13.48 12.79
N ASP A 56 13.63 13.04 13.59
CA ASP A 56 15.05 13.24 13.32
C ASP A 56 15.69 12.05 12.58
N LEU A 57 14.94 10.96 12.37
CA LEU A 57 15.44 9.80 11.63
C LEU A 57 15.36 10.06 10.12
N PRO A 58 16.39 9.71 9.34
CA PRO A 58 16.33 9.81 7.90
C PRO A 58 15.30 8.82 7.35
N LEU A 59 14.57 9.23 6.32
CA LEU A 59 13.74 8.34 5.52
C LEU A 59 14.57 7.84 4.33
N ALA A 60 14.93 6.57 4.35
CA ALA A 60 15.87 5.99 3.38
C ALA A 60 15.18 5.50 2.11
N GLY A 61 13.97 4.94 2.21
CA GLY A 61 13.30 4.32 1.08
C GLY A 61 11.78 4.32 1.14
N ILE A 62 11.16 4.20 -0.03
CA ILE A 62 9.71 4.08 -0.24
C ILE A 62 9.46 2.84 -1.08
N LEU A 63 8.59 1.96 -0.57
CA LEU A 63 8.14 0.73 -1.21
C LEU A 63 6.70 0.93 -1.67
N LEU A 64 6.43 0.87 -2.98
CA LEU A 64 5.08 1.04 -3.52
C LEU A 64 4.36 -0.30 -3.67
N THR A 65 3.08 -0.37 -3.36
CA THR A 65 2.29 -1.60 -3.54
C THR A 65 1.73 -1.72 -4.95
N HIS A 66 1.32 -0.59 -5.55
CA HIS A 66 0.80 -0.50 -6.91
C HIS A 66 0.74 0.97 -7.38
N GLY A 67 0.30 1.19 -8.62
CA GLY A 67 0.33 2.49 -9.29
C GLY A 67 -0.94 3.33 -9.28
N HIS A 68 -1.87 3.14 -8.34
CA HIS A 68 -3.00 4.07 -8.22
C HIS A 68 -2.61 5.33 -7.46
N LEU A 69 -3.22 6.45 -7.87
CA LEU A 69 -2.87 7.79 -7.45
C LEU A 69 -2.97 7.97 -5.94
N ASP A 70 -3.93 7.33 -5.29
CA ASP A 70 -4.15 7.43 -3.85
C ASP A 70 -3.07 6.73 -2.99
N HIS A 71 -2.17 5.98 -3.63
CA HIS A 71 -0.97 5.39 -3.02
C HIS A 71 0.31 6.16 -3.37
N ILE A 72 0.38 6.69 -4.60
CA ILE A 72 1.62 7.25 -5.16
C ILE A 72 1.64 8.79 -5.23
N LEU A 73 0.54 9.48 -4.92
CA LEU A 73 0.42 10.94 -5.13
C LEU A 73 1.59 11.72 -4.54
N ASN A 74 2.04 11.34 -3.34
CA ASN A 74 3.04 12.09 -2.60
C ASN A 74 4.48 11.57 -2.81
N VAL A 75 4.68 10.50 -3.60
CA VAL A 75 5.96 9.79 -3.65
C VAL A 75 7.11 10.68 -4.09
N VAL A 76 6.92 11.50 -5.12
CA VAL A 76 7.96 12.40 -5.65
C VAL A 76 8.33 13.48 -4.64
N GLU A 77 7.33 14.10 -3.99
CA GLU A 77 7.57 15.12 -2.97
C GLU A 77 8.30 14.54 -1.76
N VAL A 78 7.88 13.36 -1.29
CA VAL A 78 8.50 12.69 -0.15
C VAL A 78 9.92 12.23 -0.50
N ALA A 79 10.12 11.55 -1.64
CA ALA A 79 11.44 11.10 -2.07
C ALA A 79 12.42 12.28 -2.17
N ALA A 80 12.02 13.38 -2.81
CA ALA A 80 12.85 14.57 -2.93
C ALA A 80 13.14 15.25 -1.58
N ALA A 81 12.15 15.33 -0.69
CA ALA A 81 12.31 15.99 0.61
C ALA A 81 13.26 15.26 1.56
N TYR A 82 13.38 13.93 1.42
CA TYR A 82 14.19 13.10 2.31
C TYR A 82 15.42 12.46 1.64
N GLY A 83 15.55 12.55 0.31
CA GLY A 83 16.57 11.81 -0.44
C GLY A 83 16.33 10.31 -0.43
N ALA A 84 15.06 9.88 -0.35
CA ALA A 84 14.70 8.47 -0.27
C ALA A 84 14.67 7.82 -1.66
N TRP A 85 15.17 6.59 -1.77
CA TRP A 85 14.99 5.78 -2.99
C TRP A 85 13.57 5.24 -3.08
N VAL A 86 13.10 4.96 -4.29
CA VAL A 86 11.77 4.41 -4.57
C VAL A 86 11.91 3.05 -5.23
N ALA A 87 11.30 2.02 -4.63
CA ALA A 87 11.13 0.71 -5.27
C ALA A 87 9.66 0.42 -5.50
N ALA A 88 9.34 -0.15 -6.66
CA ALA A 88 7.96 -0.37 -7.07
C ALA A 88 7.81 -1.57 -8.01
N PRO A 89 6.64 -2.24 -8.03
CA PRO A 89 6.37 -3.34 -8.94
C PRO A 89 6.58 -3.01 -10.41
N ARG A 90 7.32 -3.88 -11.10
CA ARG A 90 7.67 -3.69 -12.52
C ARG A 90 6.46 -3.52 -13.41
N LEU A 91 5.41 -4.32 -13.19
CA LEU A 91 4.25 -4.38 -14.07
C LEU A 91 3.36 -3.12 -13.99
N ASP A 92 3.54 -2.29 -12.97
CA ASP A 92 2.84 -1.01 -12.81
C ASP A 92 3.68 0.18 -13.31
N LEU A 93 4.82 -0.05 -13.95
CA LEU A 93 5.65 1.00 -14.55
C LEU A 93 4.86 1.98 -15.45
N PRO A 94 3.93 1.53 -16.32
CA PRO A 94 3.10 2.46 -17.08
C PRO A 94 2.28 3.39 -16.19
N ASN A 95 1.75 2.89 -15.07
CA ASN A 95 0.98 3.71 -14.13
C ASN A 95 1.85 4.80 -13.48
N TYR A 96 3.07 4.48 -13.05
CA TYR A 96 4.00 5.47 -12.48
C TYR A 96 4.37 6.57 -13.48
N ARG A 97 4.43 6.23 -14.77
CA ARG A 97 4.66 7.21 -15.86
C ARG A 97 3.41 8.01 -16.25
N GLY A 98 2.24 7.71 -15.70
CA GLY A 98 0.96 8.31 -16.11
C GLY A 98 0.41 7.74 -17.43
N GLU A 99 0.92 6.59 -17.86
CA GLU A 99 0.61 5.87 -19.10
C GLU A 99 -0.21 4.60 -18.84
N GLY A 100 -0.79 4.47 -17.64
CA GLY A 100 -1.57 3.31 -17.21
C GLY A 100 -2.70 2.98 -18.19
N SER A 101 -2.83 1.69 -18.55
CA SER A 101 -3.84 1.22 -19.49
C SER A 101 -4.92 0.43 -18.78
N TYR A 102 -6.18 0.81 -18.99
CA TYR A 102 -7.33 0.23 -18.30
C TYR A 102 -8.34 -0.34 -19.29
N GLY A 103 -8.73 -1.60 -19.09
CA GLY A 103 -9.71 -2.33 -19.90
C GLY A 103 -11.07 -2.49 -19.21
N GLY A 104 -12.10 -2.89 -19.96
CA GLY A 104 -13.41 -3.24 -19.41
C GLY A 104 -14.02 -2.14 -18.52
N TRP A 105 -14.54 -2.55 -17.36
CA TRP A 105 -15.10 -1.63 -16.34
C TRP A 105 -14.05 -0.71 -15.71
N ALA A 106 -12.77 -1.11 -15.73
CA ALA A 106 -11.68 -0.33 -15.15
C ALA A 106 -11.34 0.95 -15.94
N LYS A 107 -11.91 1.12 -17.13
CA LYS A 107 -11.83 2.40 -17.88
C LYS A 107 -12.36 3.59 -17.07
N ILE A 108 -13.32 3.36 -16.18
CA ILE A 108 -13.83 4.40 -15.27
C ILE A 108 -12.70 4.85 -14.33
N THR A 109 -11.97 3.91 -13.74
CA THR A 109 -10.79 4.21 -12.91
C THR A 109 -9.70 4.90 -13.71
N GLY A 110 -9.38 4.43 -14.91
CA GLY A 110 -8.42 5.13 -15.78
C GLY A 110 -8.79 6.60 -16.06
N TRP A 111 -10.08 6.90 -16.22
CA TRP A 111 -10.54 8.29 -16.35
C TRP A 111 -10.43 9.09 -15.04
N LEU A 112 -10.76 8.48 -13.90
CA LEU A 112 -10.59 9.10 -12.58
C LEU A 112 -9.13 9.41 -12.28
N GLU A 113 -8.24 8.45 -12.54
CA GLU A 113 -6.79 8.56 -12.40
C GLU A 113 -6.23 9.68 -13.28
N ALA A 114 -6.58 9.69 -14.58
CA ALA A 114 -6.15 10.75 -15.50
C ALA A 114 -6.63 12.15 -15.06
N THR A 115 -7.87 12.23 -14.57
CA THR A 115 -8.44 13.49 -14.07
C THR A 115 -7.75 13.93 -12.78
N GLY A 116 -7.52 13.00 -11.86
CA GLY A 116 -6.81 13.24 -10.59
C GLY A 116 -5.37 13.67 -10.83
N MET A 117 -4.63 12.98 -11.71
CA MET A 117 -3.25 13.34 -12.07
C MET A 117 -3.18 14.78 -12.57
N LYS A 118 -4.09 15.18 -13.46
CA LYS A 118 -4.18 16.56 -13.95
C LYS A 118 -4.54 17.56 -12.83
N LEU A 119 -5.51 17.23 -11.98
CA LEU A 119 -6.00 18.11 -10.92
C LEU A 119 -4.91 18.38 -9.87
N PHE A 120 -4.14 17.35 -9.51
CA PHE A 120 -3.11 17.44 -8.49
C PHE A 120 -1.71 17.72 -9.04
N GLY A 121 -1.57 17.92 -10.35
CA GLY A 121 -0.28 18.18 -10.99
C GLY A 121 0.70 17.01 -10.85
N PHE A 122 0.19 15.79 -10.74
CA PHE A 122 1.03 14.60 -10.71
C PHE A 122 1.74 14.46 -12.05
N SER A 123 3.06 14.54 -12.00
CA SER A 123 3.94 14.22 -13.11
C SER A 123 4.47 12.82 -12.86
N GLY A 124 4.37 11.96 -13.87
CA GLY A 124 4.87 10.59 -13.75
C GLY A 124 6.36 10.55 -13.37
N PHE A 125 6.78 9.42 -12.82
CA PHE A 125 8.16 9.21 -12.35
C PHE A 125 8.63 7.80 -12.69
N GLU A 126 9.93 7.56 -12.56
CA GLU A 126 10.51 6.23 -12.63
C GLU A 126 11.04 5.81 -11.25
N PRO A 127 10.66 4.62 -10.75
CA PRO A 127 11.27 4.07 -9.54
C PRO A 127 12.76 3.80 -9.74
N ASP A 128 13.56 4.01 -8.70
CA ASP A 128 14.99 3.65 -8.68
C ASP A 128 15.22 2.14 -8.79
N ARG A 129 14.27 1.34 -8.27
CA ARG A 129 14.27 -0.12 -8.35
C ARG A 129 12.91 -0.66 -8.79
N LEU A 130 12.93 -1.52 -9.80
CA LEU A 130 11.76 -2.30 -10.18
C LEU A 130 11.77 -3.64 -9.45
N LEU A 131 10.61 -4.03 -8.92
CA LEU A 131 10.42 -5.23 -8.11
C LEU A 131 9.64 -6.28 -8.90
N ASP A 132 10.04 -7.54 -8.75
CA ASP A 132 9.37 -8.72 -9.27
C ASP A 132 8.94 -9.66 -8.11
N ASP A 133 8.05 -10.60 -8.40
CA ASP A 133 7.55 -11.56 -7.40
C ASP A 133 8.70 -12.38 -6.79
N GLY A 134 8.67 -12.55 -5.47
CA GLY A 134 9.71 -13.27 -4.71
C GLY A 134 10.97 -12.47 -4.41
N ASP A 135 11.10 -11.23 -4.91
CA ASP A 135 12.23 -10.36 -4.58
C ASP A 135 12.36 -10.17 -3.06
N GLN A 136 13.60 -10.12 -2.59
CA GLN A 136 13.91 -9.82 -1.20
C GLN A 136 14.40 -8.39 -1.07
N ILE A 137 13.91 -7.73 -0.03
CA ILE A 137 14.23 -6.35 0.32
C ILE A 137 14.76 -6.33 1.74
N ASP A 138 16.00 -5.87 1.90
CA ASP A 138 16.66 -5.74 3.20
C ASP A 138 16.17 -4.50 3.95
N VAL A 139 14.89 -4.53 4.31
CA VAL A 139 14.18 -3.50 5.04
C VAL A 139 13.47 -4.18 6.20
N TRP A 140 13.56 -3.58 7.39
CA TRP A 140 12.74 -3.98 8.56
C TRP A 140 12.85 -5.48 8.92
N GLY A 141 14.06 -6.04 8.82
CA GLY A 141 14.32 -7.45 9.12
C GLY A 141 14.09 -8.41 7.93
N GLY A 142 13.84 -7.87 6.74
CA GLY A 142 13.63 -8.63 5.51
C GLY A 142 12.16 -8.66 5.11
N LEU A 143 11.88 -8.15 3.91
CA LEU A 143 10.56 -8.19 3.28
C LEU A 143 10.65 -8.98 1.97
N SER A 144 9.75 -9.93 1.80
CA SER A 144 9.54 -10.61 0.53
C SER A 144 8.42 -9.91 -0.24
N VAL A 145 8.67 -9.62 -1.51
CA VAL A 145 7.64 -9.14 -2.44
C VAL A 145 6.76 -10.32 -2.83
N VAL A 146 5.45 -10.17 -2.68
CA VAL A 146 4.47 -11.18 -3.09
C VAL A 146 3.45 -10.53 -4.01
N HIS A 147 3.36 -11.01 -5.24
CA HIS A 147 2.42 -10.49 -6.23
C HIS A 147 0.99 -10.93 -5.94
N PHE A 148 0.07 -9.97 -6.03
CA PHE A 148 -1.37 -10.14 -5.84
C PHE A 148 -2.14 -9.49 -7.00
N PRO A 149 -1.90 -9.93 -8.25
CA PRO A 149 -2.42 -9.24 -9.42
C PRO A 149 -3.96 -9.23 -9.43
N GLY A 150 -4.52 -8.28 -10.19
CA GLY A 150 -5.94 -8.17 -10.46
C GLY A 150 -6.52 -6.82 -10.10
N HIS A 151 -6.09 -6.20 -8.99
CA HIS A 151 -6.38 -4.80 -8.72
C HIS A 151 -5.70 -3.91 -9.77
N THR A 152 -4.38 -4.01 -9.83
CA THR A 152 -3.54 -3.65 -10.99
C THR A 152 -2.79 -4.90 -11.48
N ALA A 153 -2.04 -4.77 -12.58
CA ALA A 153 -1.22 -5.87 -13.10
C ALA A 153 -0.03 -6.18 -12.17
N GLY A 154 0.58 -5.14 -11.59
CA GLY A 154 1.73 -5.23 -10.69
C GLY A 154 1.41 -5.18 -9.21
N HIS A 155 0.13 -5.13 -8.81
CA HIS A 155 -0.22 -5.08 -7.40
C HIS A 155 0.50 -6.18 -6.60
N CYS A 156 1.17 -5.75 -5.54
CA CYS A 156 1.92 -6.62 -4.64
C CYS A 156 1.68 -6.26 -3.18
N GLY A 157 2.09 -7.16 -2.30
CA GLY A 157 2.29 -6.88 -0.89
C GLY A 157 3.70 -7.20 -0.44
N TYR A 158 3.99 -6.85 0.81
CA TYR A 158 5.28 -7.05 1.46
C TYR A 158 5.10 -7.96 2.67
N TYR A 159 5.62 -9.18 2.59
CA TYR A 159 5.53 -10.17 3.66
C TYR A 159 6.81 -10.16 4.50
N CYS A 160 6.67 -9.99 5.81
CA CYS A 160 7.75 -10.12 6.77
C CYS A 160 7.70 -11.49 7.43
N HIS A 161 8.62 -12.37 7.06
CA HIS A 161 8.72 -13.73 7.62
C HIS A 161 8.95 -13.71 9.14
N ALA A 162 9.86 -12.87 9.63
CA ALA A 162 10.24 -12.83 11.05
C ALA A 162 9.08 -12.42 11.98
N ARG A 163 8.09 -11.72 11.45
CA ARG A 163 6.93 -11.21 12.20
C ARG A 163 5.60 -11.81 11.74
N GLN A 164 5.64 -12.70 10.75
CA GLN A 164 4.47 -13.33 10.14
C GLN A 164 3.39 -12.29 9.81
N CYS A 165 3.77 -11.16 9.20
CA CYS A 165 2.83 -10.10 8.87
C CYS A 165 2.92 -9.65 7.42
N LEU A 166 1.79 -9.21 6.87
CA LEU A 166 1.67 -8.83 5.46
C LEU A 166 1.11 -7.41 5.32
N PHE A 167 1.85 -6.54 4.64
CA PHE A 167 1.31 -5.29 4.12
C PHE A 167 0.70 -5.57 2.75
N SER A 168 -0.63 -5.53 2.64
CA SER A 168 -1.34 -6.16 1.52
C SER A 168 -1.73 -5.21 0.39
N GLY A 169 -1.39 -3.92 0.49
CA GLY A 169 -1.95 -2.90 -0.41
C GLY A 169 -3.48 -2.99 -0.44
N ASP A 170 -4.00 -2.90 -1.66
CA ASP A 170 -5.40 -3.03 -2.04
C ASP A 170 -5.89 -4.46 -2.33
N LEU A 171 -5.28 -5.47 -1.70
CA LEU A 171 -5.80 -6.84 -1.77
C LEU A 171 -7.29 -6.92 -1.33
N PHE A 172 -7.64 -6.15 -0.30
CA PHE A 172 -8.99 -5.98 0.21
C PHE A 172 -9.09 -4.70 1.05
N ALA A 173 -10.31 -4.25 1.30
CA ALA A 173 -10.61 -3.18 2.25
C ALA A 173 -11.32 -3.73 3.48
N SER A 174 -11.07 -3.12 4.64
CA SER A 174 -11.56 -3.61 5.94
C SER A 174 -11.99 -2.47 6.86
N PHE A 175 -13.28 -2.36 7.15
CA PHE A 175 -13.88 -1.26 7.90
C PHE A 175 -14.59 -1.71 9.19
N ALA A 176 -14.95 -0.71 9.99
CA ALA A 176 -15.64 -0.89 11.25
C ALA A 176 -16.96 -1.67 11.09
N GLY A 177 -17.35 -2.38 12.15
CA GLY A 177 -18.54 -3.25 12.13
C GLY A 177 -18.33 -4.59 11.44
N GLY A 178 -17.08 -4.99 11.17
CA GLY A 178 -16.73 -6.28 10.55
C GLY A 178 -16.96 -6.31 9.04
N PHE A 179 -17.09 -5.15 8.41
CA PHE A 179 -17.31 -5.06 6.97
C PHE A 179 -15.99 -5.12 6.21
N SER A 180 -15.82 -6.14 5.37
CA SER A 180 -14.68 -6.25 4.45
C SER A 180 -15.14 -6.61 3.05
N HIS A 181 -14.45 -6.08 2.06
CA HIS A 181 -14.76 -6.34 0.66
C HIS A 181 -13.52 -6.30 -0.23
N LEU A 182 -13.61 -6.95 -1.39
CA LEU A 182 -12.69 -6.70 -2.50
C LEU A 182 -12.86 -5.26 -2.98
N PRO A 183 -11.82 -4.59 -3.50
CA PRO A 183 -12.00 -3.31 -4.16
C PRO A 183 -13.15 -3.41 -5.19
N PRO A 184 -14.03 -2.41 -5.28
CA PRO A 184 -15.11 -2.42 -6.26
C PRO A 184 -14.62 -2.74 -7.67
N ALA A 185 -15.42 -3.45 -8.48
CA ALA A 185 -14.98 -3.97 -9.77
C ALA A 185 -14.46 -2.90 -10.75
N ILE A 186 -14.89 -1.64 -10.60
CA ILE A 186 -14.35 -0.53 -11.38
C ILE A 186 -12.88 -0.26 -11.08
N PHE A 187 -12.40 -0.53 -9.86
CA PHE A 187 -11.00 -0.32 -9.45
C PHE A 187 -10.11 -1.52 -9.74
N ASN A 188 -10.65 -2.63 -10.25
CA ASN A 188 -9.86 -3.81 -10.58
C ASN A 188 -9.72 -3.97 -12.09
N GLN A 189 -8.49 -4.14 -12.56
CA GLN A 189 -8.24 -4.55 -13.94
C GLN A 189 -8.75 -5.97 -14.22
N ASN A 190 -8.72 -6.85 -13.22
CA ASN A 190 -9.26 -8.21 -13.26
C ASN A 190 -9.76 -8.67 -11.88
N THR A 191 -11.06 -8.50 -11.62
CA THR A 191 -11.71 -8.89 -10.36
C THR A 191 -11.57 -10.37 -10.01
N ALA A 192 -11.61 -11.26 -11.01
CA ALA A 192 -11.46 -12.70 -10.77
C ALA A 192 -10.05 -13.04 -10.29
N LEU A 193 -9.03 -12.40 -10.87
CA LEU A 193 -7.65 -12.55 -10.44
C LEU A 193 -7.40 -11.92 -9.07
N ALA A 194 -7.95 -10.73 -8.79
CA ALA A 194 -7.87 -10.08 -7.48
C ALA A 194 -8.44 -10.98 -6.37
N ARG A 195 -9.55 -11.67 -6.66
CA ARG A 195 -10.11 -12.67 -5.75
C ARG A 195 -9.20 -13.88 -5.55
N LYS A 196 -8.57 -14.39 -6.61
CA LYS A 196 -7.59 -15.49 -6.49
C LYS A 196 -6.42 -15.07 -5.60
N SER A 197 -5.96 -13.82 -5.71
CA SER A 197 -4.88 -13.27 -4.90
C SER A 197 -5.18 -13.28 -3.40
N ILE A 198 -6.45 -13.19 -2.98
CA ILE A 198 -6.82 -13.38 -1.56
C ILE A 198 -6.41 -14.77 -1.08
N HIS A 199 -6.67 -15.81 -1.87
CA HIS A 199 -6.32 -17.18 -1.50
C HIS A 199 -4.80 -17.37 -1.47
N THR A 200 -4.07 -16.79 -2.43
CA THR A 200 -2.59 -16.79 -2.43
C THR A 200 -2.04 -16.13 -1.16
N ALA A 201 -2.60 -15.01 -0.70
CA ALA A 201 -2.18 -14.40 0.56
C ALA A 201 -2.41 -15.29 1.77
N LEU A 202 -3.49 -16.09 1.78
CA LEU A 202 -3.81 -17.02 2.86
C LEU A 202 -2.98 -18.32 2.84
N GLU A 203 -2.19 -18.56 1.79
CA GLU A 203 -1.19 -19.64 1.76
C GLU A 203 0.09 -19.25 2.51
N LEU A 204 0.29 -17.95 2.77
CA LEU A 204 1.40 -17.45 3.59
C LEU A 204 1.15 -17.74 5.07
N ASP A 205 2.23 -17.96 5.81
CA ASP A 205 2.17 -18.08 7.27
C ASP A 205 2.06 -16.68 7.90
N ILE A 206 0.85 -16.13 7.87
CA ILE A 206 0.52 -14.79 8.40
C ILE A 206 -0.30 -14.90 9.69
N GLN A 207 0.10 -14.10 10.68
CA GLN A 207 -0.63 -13.84 11.93
C GLN A 207 -1.29 -12.46 11.94
N ALA A 208 -0.77 -11.51 11.14
CA ALA A 208 -1.34 -10.17 11.02
C ALA A 208 -1.31 -9.67 9.57
N ILE A 209 -2.31 -8.88 9.18
CA ILE A 209 -2.35 -8.23 7.87
C ILE A 209 -2.69 -6.74 8.00
N TYR A 210 -2.04 -5.93 7.17
CA TYR A 210 -2.09 -4.47 7.19
C TYR A 210 -2.55 -3.93 5.81
N PRO A 211 -3.87 -3.85 5.57
CA PRO A 211 -4.42 -3.28 4.34
C PRO A 211 -4.30 -1.76 4.28
N HIS A 212 -4.38 -1.19 3.07
CA HIS A 212 -4.25 0.26 2.89
C HIS A 212 -5.59 1.00 2.94
N HIS A 213 -6.72 0.31 2.72
CA HIS A 213 -8.04 0.85 3.02
C HIS A 213 -8.63 0.17 4.25
N CYS A 214 -8.46 0.80 5.42
CA CYS A 214 -8.86 0.17 6.66
C CYS A 214 -9.33 1.11 7.78
N ASP A 215 -10.09 0.55 8.72
CA ASP A 215 -10.29 1.13 10.05
C ASP A 215 -9.04 0.96 10.93
N THR A 216 -9.15 1.35 12.21
CA THR A 216 -8.00 1.41 13.12
C THR A 216 -7.79 0.15 13.97
N THR A 217 -8.43 -0.96 13.62
CA THR A 217 -8.24 -2.24 14.34
C THR A 217 -6.84 -2.81 14.12
N ASP A 218 -6.51 -3.84 14.90
CA ASP A 218 -5.25 -4.58 14.81
C ASP A 218 -5.20 -5.51 13.59
N GLY A 219 -4.00 -6.02 13.30
CA GLY A 219 -3.73 -6.86 12.13
C GLY A 219 -4.35 -8.25 12.20
N GLU A 220 -4.54 -8.81 13.40
CA GLU A 220 -5.21 -10.11 13.60
C GLU A 220 -6.70 -9.99 13.24
N THR A 221 -7.35 -8.90 13.66
CA THR A 221 -8.74 -8.59 13.31
C THR A 221 -8.90 -8.41 11.81
N HIS A 222 -7.96 -7.72 11.15
CA HIS A 222 -7.95 -7.60 9.69
C HIS A 222 -7.77 -8.97 9.01
N LEU A 223 -6.94 -9.85 9.55
CA LEU A 223 -6.71 -11.19 9.02
C LEU A 223 -7.98 -12.04 9.14
N ALA A 224 -8.65 -12.02 10.29
CA ALA A 224 -9.93 -12.70 10.47
C ALA A 224 -10.99 -12.25 9.45
N ARG A 225 -11.03 -10.94 9.15
CA ARG A 225 -11.92 -10.37 8.12
C ARG A 225 -11.54 -10.84 6.70
N LEU A 226 -10.25 -10.92 6.36
CA LEU A 226 -9.79 -11.49 5.09
C LEU A 226 -10.21 -12.97 4.95
N VAL A 227 -10.03 -13.76 6.02
CA VAL A 227 -10.45 -15.17 6.05
C VAL A 227 -11.96 -15.28 5.81
N GLN A 228 -12.77 -14.47 6.49
CA GLN A 228 -14.22 -14.42 6.26
C GLN A 228 -14.57 -14.03 4.81
N LEU A 229 -13.89 -13.03 4.26
CA LEU A 229 -14.07 -12.59 2.87
C LEU A 229 -13.75 -13.71 1.87
N SER A 230 -12.72 -14.52 2.13
CA SER A 230 -12.31 -15.64 1.25
C SER A 230 -13.35 -16.76 1.15
N MET A 231 -14.23 -16.87 2.15
CA MET A 231 -15.30 -17.89 2.19
C MET A 231 -16.58 -17.45 1.45
N LEU A 232 -16.67 -16.18 1.02
CA LEU A 232 -17.85 -15.68 0.35
C LEU A 232 -17.92 -16.19 -1.11
N PRO A 233 -19.10 -16.63 -1.58
CA PRO A 233 -19.26 -17.15 -2.93
C PRO A 233 -18.92 -16.12 -4.00
N ASN A 234 -18.49 -16.61 -5.16
CA ASN A 234 -18.34 -15.80 -6.36
C ASN A 234 -19.74 -15.33 -6.80
N LYS A 235 -20.04 -14.06 -6.56
CA LYS A 235 -21.22 -13.39 -7.13
C LYS A 235 -20.88 -12.83 -8.50
#